data_AF-A0A101JAU1-F1
#
_entry.id   AF-A0A101JAU1-F1
#
_cell.length_a   1.000
_cell.length_b   1.000
_cell.length_c   1.000
_cell.angle_alpha   90.00
_cell.angle_beta   90.00
_cell.angle_gamma   90.00
#
_symmetry.space_group_name_H-M   'P 1'
#
loop_
_entity.id
_entity.type
_entity.pdbx_description
1 polymer ?
#
loop_
_entity_poly.entity_id
_entity_poly.type
_entity_poly.pdbx_seq_one_letter_code
_entity_poly.pdbx_strand_id
1 'polypeptide(L)'
;MNEHDEVDPFAELRDWGKKTERKVRRERQVRGAGKSLRYVVMAGVAGVMIAATVPVVRALWPAVSASADDTPAAAASSDTSPFIGTAAANYPIGEAGIVLPEVKAVTGFSATEVRTALNTVRAALVAGRLDEDTLVRHRKDEFLGLLAPNDRTAVAKWFDSASFGNVVTWIDPAVTLDPANRPRVSGRVTYKSVVDDGIRTIRVTTNFVWVYAFRGEFAFRPLAVEHEQVDWEFPDEDKVRPGDRGMWVGANTSYHAWIDCAAAKKGLLAPTPKDAGAGLPNAEDQESLAKPEHPLDIRDNCT
;
A
#
# COMPACT_ATOMS: atom_id res chain seq x y z
N MET A 1 -46.98 38.97 30.41
CA MET A 1 -47.27 37.58 30.84
C MET A 1 -47.93 36.88 29.67
N ASN A 2 -47.34 35.95 28.94
CA ASN A 2 -46.00 35.37 28.87
C ASN A 2 -45.77 35.02 27.39
N GLU A 3 -44.61 35.37 26.84
CA GLU A 3 -44.16 34.93 25.52
C GLU A 3 -43.52 33.55 25.72
N HIS A 4 -44.06 32.54 25.04
CA HIS A 4 -43.53 31.17 25.09
C HIS A 4 -42.39 31.05 24.06
N ASP A 5 -41.16 30.99 24.56
CA ASP A 5 -39.98 30.55 23.80
C ASP A 5 -40.14 29.07 23.42
N GLU A 6 -40.26 28.80 22.12
CA GLU A 6 -40.18 27.46 21.56
C GLU A 6 -38.70 27.11 21.34
N VAL A 7 -38.15 26.29 22.24
CA VAL A 7 -36.77 25.80 22.19
C VAL A 7 -36.64 24.75 21.09
N ASP A 8 -35.88 25.05 20.03
CA ASP A 8 -35.55 24.10 18.95
C ASP A 8 -34.64 22.97 19.47
N PRO A 9 -35.14 21.72 19.57
CA PRO A 9 -34.39 20.59 20.13
C PRO A 9 -33.26 20.09 19.22
N PHE A 10 -33.16 20.58 17.97
CA PHE A 10 -32.10 20.20 17.03
C PHE A 10 -30.94 21.21 16.99
N ALA A 11 -31.09 22.38 17.64
CA ALA A 11 -30.01 23.33 17.81
C ALA A 11 -28.87 22.76 18.68
N GLU A 12 -29.21 22.03 19.74
CA GLU A 12 -28.24 21.39 20.63
C GLU A 12 -27.49 20.24 19.95
N LEU A 13 -28.14 19.47 19.07
CA LEU A 13 -27.49 18.38 18.32
C LEU A 13 -26.52 18.89 17.25
N ARG A 14 -26.83 20.02 16.59
CA ARG A 14 -25.92 20.67 15.65
C ARG A 14 -24.73 21.34 16.35
N ASP A 15 -24.92 21.86 17.55
CA ASP A 15 -23.82 22.41 18.35
C ASP A 15 -22.92 21.30 18.92
N TRP A 16 -23.51 20.16 19.32
CA TRP A 16 -22.77 18.98 19.74
C TRP A 16 -21.89 18.41 18.62
N GLY A 17 -22.43 18.24 17.40
CA GLY A 17 -21.67 17.79 16.22
C GLY A 17 -20.51 18.72 15.84
N LYS A 18 -20.71 20.05 15.92
CA LYS A 18 -19.64 21.03 15.67
C LYS A 18 -18.57 21.05 16.77
N LYS A 19 -18.94 20.76 18.02
CA LYS A 19 -17.99 20.65 19.15
C LYS A 19 -17.17 19.36 19.09
N THR A 20 -17.75 18.23 18.72
CA THR A 20 -17.02 16.95 18.57
C THR A 20 -16.06 17.00 17.37
N GLU A 21 -16.45 17.60 16.25
CA GLU A 21 -15.57 17.75 15.08
C GLU A 21 -14.36 18.67 15.36
N ARG A 22 -14.56 19.74 16.13
CA ARG A 22 -13.45 20.62 16.59
C ARG A 22 -12.51 19.92 17.58
N LYS A 23 -13.02 19.01 18.41
CA LYS A 23 -12.20 18.28 19.40
C LYS A 23 -11.34 17.21 18.73
N VAL A 24 -11.89 16.47 17.76
CA VAL A 24 -11.16 15.44 16.99
C VAL A 24 -10.09 16.07 16.09
N ARG A 25 -10.37 17.25 15.49
CA ARG A 25 -9.38 17.99 14.68
C ARG A 25 -8.23 18.54 15.53
N ARG A 26 -8.51 18.98 16.77
CA ARG A 26 -7.48 19.49 17.70
C ARG A 26 -6.61 18.36 18.26
N GLU A 27 -7.14 17.16 18.48
CA GLU A 27 -6.35 16.00 18.91
C GLU A 27 -5.45 15.45 17.81
N ARG A 28 -5.87 15.48 16.53
CA ARG A 28 -4.97 15.20 15.38
C ARG A 28 -3.88 16.26 15.21
N GLN A 29 -4.19 17.55 15.44
CA GLN A 29 -3.20 18.63 15.33
C GLN A 29 -2.16 18.61 16.47
N VAL A 30 -2.56 18.22 17.69
CA VAL A 30 -1.66 18.17 18.86
C VAL A 30 -0.74 16.94 18.85
N ARG A 31 -1.09 15.86 18.12
CA ARG A 31 -0.19 14.72 17.88
C ARG A 31 0.70 14.88 16.62
N GLY A 32 0.33 15.74 15.67
CA GLY A 32 1.12 16.01 14.45
C GLY A 32 2.10 17.19 14.54
N ALA A 33 1.90 18.16 15.44
CA ALA A 33 2.65 19.42 15.44
C ALA A 33 3.98 19.40 16.24
N GLY A 34 4.51 18.23 16.62
CA GLY A 34 5.56 18.13 17.64
C GLY A 34 6.98 17.73 17.21
N LYS A 35 7.28 17.37 15.96
CA LYS A 35 8.55 16.64 15.67
C LYS A 35 9.38 16.89 14.40
N SER A 36 9.12 17.88 13.54
CA SER A 36 9.99 18.07 12.34
C SER A 36 10.70 19.42 12.16
N LEU A 37 10.56 20.38 13.08
CA LEU A 37 11.28 21.67 13.00
C LEU A 37 12.62 21.70 13.78
N ARG A 38 13.36 20.59 13.87
CA ARG A 38 14.64 20.54 14.64
C ARG A 38 15.76 19.70 14.02
N TYR A 39 15.99 19.74 12.70
CA TYR A 39 17.27 19.23 12.14
C TYR A 39 17.70 20.00 10.88
N VAL A 40 17.60 21.34 10.93
CA VAL A 40 18.43 22.20 10.09
C VAL A 40 19.56 22.69 11.00
N VAL A 41 20.80 22.53 10.53
CA VAL A 41 22.08 22.72 11.24
C VAL A 41 22.62 21.41 11.84
N MET A 42 23.31 20.62 11.00
CA MET A 42 24.68 20.17 11.25
C MET A 42 25.22 19.31 10.08
N ALA A 43 26.34 19.77 9.53
CA ALA A 43 27.34 19.06 8.71
C ALA A 43 26.87 18.45 7.36
N GLY A 44 27.32 18.88 6.19
CA GLY A 44 28.57 19.58 5.87
C GLY A 44 29.72 18.59 5.68
N VAL A 45 30.01 18.31 4.39
CA VAL A 45 31.29 17.84 3.81
C VAL A 45 31.60 16.33 3.85
N ALA A 46 31.42 15.68 2.69
CA ALA A 46 32.41 14.89 1.92
C ALA A 46 31.62 14.10 0.84
N GLY A 47 31.85 14.18 -0.46
CA GLY A 47 33.06 14.52 -1.18
C GLY A 47 33.60 13.29 -1.91
N VAL A 48 33.35 13.23 -3.22
CA VAL A 48 34.18 12.62 -4.28
C VAL A 48 33.90 11.15 -4.70
N MET A 49 33.28 11.07 -5.89
CA MET A 49 33.63 10.28 -7.10
C MET A 49 33.95 8.78 -6.99
N ILE A 50 33.30 7.98 -7.87
CA ILE A 50 33.98 7.27 -8.98
C ILE A 50 32.96 7.08 -10.12
N ALA A 51 33.41 7.41 -11.33
CA ALA A 51 32.70 7.27 -12.59
C ALA A 51 33.20 6.04 -13.36
N ALA A 52 32.29 5.49 -14.19
CA ALA A 52 32.51 4.67 -15.38
C ALA A 52 33.09 3.25 -15.13
N THR A 53 32.66 2.17 -15.79
CA THR A 53 32.29 1.97 -17.20
C THR A 53 31.41 0.71 -17.39
N VAL A 54 30.51 0.76 -18.38
CA VAL A 54 29.77 -0.37 -18.98
C VAL A 54 30.69 -1.09 -20.00
N PRO A 55 30.51 -2.41 -20.22
CA PRO A 55 30.16 -2.81 -21.58
C PRO A 55 29.03 -3.85 -21.64
N VAL A 56 28.15 -3.59 -22.62
CA VAL A 56 27.11 -4.46 -23.17
C VAL A 56 27.76 -5.70 -23.79
N VAL A 57 27.29 -6.90 -23.42
CA VAL A 57 27.46 -8.11 -24.24
C VAL A 57 26.10 -8.79 -24.35
N ARG A 58 25.53 -8.71 -25.56
CA ARG A 58 24.29 -9.37 -25.96
C ARG A 58 24.65 -10.39 -27.04
N ALA A 59 24.00 -11.55 -26.94
CA ALA A 59 23.95 -12.69 -27.86
C ALA A 59 25.10 -13.71 -27.79
N LEU A 60 24.75 -14.94 -27.41
CA LEU A 60 24.70 -16.13 -28.30
C LEU A 60 24.45 -17.37 -27.41
N TRP A 61 23.18 -17.76 -27.24
CA TRP A 61 22.84 -19.09 -26.70
C TRP A 61 22.44 -20.01 -27.85
N PRO A 62 23.05 -21.21 -27.97
CA PRO A 62 22.61 -22.20 -28.94
C PRO A 62 21.32 -22.86 -28.46
N ALA A 63 20.42 -23.10 -29.42
CA ALA A 63 19.25 -23.94 -29.22
C ALA A 63 19.70 -25.38 -28.89
N VAL A 64 19.27 -25.90 -27.74
CA VAL A 64 19.39 -27.31 -27.39
C VAL A 64 17.99 -27.91 -27.45
N SER A 65 17.77 -28.79 -28.44
CA SER A 65 16.57 -29.61 -28.53
C SER A 65 16.81 -30.96 -27.86
N ALA A 66 15.99 -31.22 -26.84
CA ALA A 66 15.42 -32.48 -26.33
C ALA A 66 16.24 -33.79 -26.31
N SER A 67 16.22 -34.45 -25.16
CA SER A 67 15.98 -35.90 -25.05
C SER A 67 15.12 -36.17 -23.81
N ALA A 68 14.15 -37.06 -23.99
CA ALA A 68 13.11 -37.41 -23.04
C ALA A 68 13.54 -38.55 -22.08
N ASP A 69 12.67 -38.76 -21.08
CA ASP A 69 12.56 -39.88 -20.15
C ASP A 69 13.51 -39.93 -18.95
N ASP A 70 13.00 -39.42 -17.82
CA ASP A 70 12.79 -40.28 -16.65
C ASP A 70 11.62 -39.73 -15.82
N THR A 71 10.62 -40.58 -15.59
CA THR A 71 9.45 -40.30 -14.75
C THR A 71 9.76 -40.73 -13.31
N PRO A 72 9.64 -39.84 -12.32
CA PRO A 72 9.32 -40.24 -10.96
C PRO A 72 7.87 -39.86 -10.63
N ALA A 73 7.13 -40.89 -10.22
CA ALA A 73 5.90 -40.89 -9.41
C ALA A 73 5.10 -39.59 -9.34
N ALA A 74 3.90 -39.62 -9.94
CA ALA A 74 2.83 -38.67 -9.67
C ALA A 74 2.54 -38.60 -8.15
N ALA A 75 3.15 -37.63 -7.48
CA ALA A 75 2.54 -37.03 -6.31
C ALA A 75 1.31 -36.31 -6.84
N ALA A 76 0.12 -36.86 -6.57
CA ALA A 76 -1.13 -36.15 -6.74
C ALA A 76 -1.19 -35.01 -5.72
N SER A 77 -0.44 -33.93 -5.97
CA SER A 77 -0.79 -32.62 -5.43
C SER A 77 -2.05 -32.22 -6.15
N SER A 78 -3.18 -32.22 -5.44
CA SER A 78 -4.41 -31.64 -5.94
C SER A 78 -4.11 -30.24 -6.47
N ASP A 79 -4.13 -30.11 -7.79
CA ASP A 79 -3.74 -28.97 -8.63
C ASP A 79 -4.77 -27.82 -8.52
N THR A 80 -5.19 -27.56 -7.29
CA THR A 80 -6.30 -26.68 -6.96
C THR A 80 -5.72 -25.37 -6.49
N SER A 81 -6.02 -24.31 -7.23
CA SER A 81 -5.62 -22.94 -6.89
C SER A 81 -5.90 -22.62 -5.41
N PRO A 82 -4.95 -22.01 -4.68
CA PRO A 82 -5.12 -21.68 -3.25
C PRO A 82 -6.24 -20.65 -3.02
N PHE A 83 -6.73 -20.02 -4.08
CA PHE A 83 -7.82 -19.05 -4.05
C PHE A 83 -9.22 -19.68 -4.17
N ILE A 84 -9.35 -20.99 -4.40
CA ILE A 84 -10.68 -21.61 -4.51
C ILE A 84 -11.47 -21.44 -3.20
N GLY A 85 -12.74 -21.05 -3.33
CA GLY A 85 -13.62 -20.81 -2.18
C GLY A 85 -13.35 -19.48 -1.47
N THR A 86 -12.57 -18.58 -2.07
CA THR A 86 -12.28 -17.24 -1.53
C THR A 86 -12.90 -16.14 -2.36
N ALA A 87 -13.09 -14.96 -1.78
CA ALA A 87 -13.45 -13.76 -2.56
C ALA A 87 -12.44 -13.47 -3.69
N ALA A 88 -11.16 -13.75 -3.45
CA ALA A 88 -10.06 -13.50 -4.38
C ALA A 88 -10.00 -14.45 -5.57
N ALA A 89 -10.80 -15.53 -5.59
CA ALA A 89 -10.89 -16.45 -6.74
C ALA A 89 -11.23 -15.71 -8.05
N ASN A 90 -12.03 -14.65 -7.94
CA ASN A 90 -12.53 -13.88 -9.07
C ASN A 90 -11.72 -12.61 -9.34
N TYR A 91 -10.66 -12.35 -8.58
CA TYR A 91 -9.86 -11.14 -8.74
C TYR A 91 -8.90 -11.29 -9.92
N PRO A 92 -8.69 -10.20 -10.69
CA PRO A 92 -7.62 -10.12 -11.66
C PRO A 92 -6.25 -10.45 -11.06
N ILE A 93 -5.34 -10.89 -11.93
CA ILE A 93 -3.98 -11.30 -11.54
C ILE A 93 -3.03 -10.12 -11.65
N GLY A 94 -2.32 -9.82 -10.55
CA GLY A 94 -1.27 -8.81 -10.49
C GLY A 94 -1.73 -7.47 -11.05
N GLU A 95 -0.94 -6.91 -11.97
CA GLU A 95 -1.18 -5.58 -12.50
C GLU A 95 -2.51 -5.40 -13.25
N ALA A 96 -3.11 -6.50 -13.72
CA ALA A 96 -4.41 -6.46 -14.39
C ALA A 96 -5.54 -6.02 -13.45
N GLY A 97 -5.34 -6.13 -12.12
CA GLY A 97 -6.28 -5.61 -11.13
C GLY A 97 -6.17 -4.10 -10.89
N ILE A 98 -5.10 -3.46 -11.37
CA ILE A 98 -4.88 -2.02 -11.19
C ILE A 98 -5.45 -1.28 -12.42
N VAL A 99 -6.75 -1.03 -12.38
CA VAL A 99 -7.47 -0.28 -13.42
C VAL A 99 -7.51 1.20 -13.07
N LEU A 100 -7.00 2.04 -13.97
CA LEU A 100 -7.02 3.49 -13.81
C LEU A 100 -8.36 4.07 -14.30
N PRO A 101 -8.88 5.12 -13.64
CA PRO A 101 -10.09 5.81 -14.06
C PRO A 101 -9.86 6.58 -15.36
N GLU A 102 -10.97 6.97 -16.01
CA GLU A 102 -10.94 7.89 -17.15
C GLU A 102 -10.23 9.20 -16.77
N VAL A 103 -9.31 9.63 -17.62
CA VAL A 103 -8.52 10.85 -17.42
C VAL A 103 -9.33 12.08 -17.83
N LYS A 104 -9.52 13.01 -16.89
CA LYS A 104 -10.15 14.31 -17.10
C LYS A 104 -9.31 15.38 -16.42
N ALA A 105 -9.29 16.57 -17.00
CA ALA A 105 -8.73 17.73 -16.31
C ALA A 105 -9.52 17.99 -15.02
N VAL A 106 -8.83 18.46 -14.00
CA VAL A 106 -9.43 18.89 -12.73
C VAL A 106 -9.03 20.34 -12.47
N THR A 107 -9.68 21.02 -11.52
CA THR A 107 -9.36 22.42 -11.24
C THR A 107 -7.85 22.61 -11.02
N GLY A 108 -7.24 23.50 -11.82
CA GLY A 108 -5.82 23.84 -11.75
C GLY A 108 -4.86 22.80 -12.36
N PHE A 109 -5.34 21.71 -12.94
CA PHE A 109 -4.50 20.70 -13.58
C PHE A 109 -5.11 20.20 -14.90
N SER A 110 -4.28 20.15 -15.92
CA SER A 110 -4.59 19.58 -17.22
C SER A 110 -4.83 18.06 -17.15
N ALA A 111 -5.48 17.54 -18.19
CA ALA A 111 -5.64 16.09 -18.35
C ALA A 111 -4.28 15.36 -18.47
N THR A 112 -3.24 16.03 -18.98
CA THR A 112 -1.89 15.46 -19.10
C THR A 112 -1.23 15.29 -17.74
N GLU A 113 -1.35 16.29 -16.85
CA GLU A 113 -0.84 16.21 -15.48
C GLU A 113 -1.57 15.13 -14.69
N VAL A 114 -2.90 15.06 -14.81
CA VAL A 114 -3.70 13.98 -14.19
C VAL A 114 -3.28 12.60 -14.71
N ARG A 115 -3.09 12.44 -16.02
CA ARG A 115 -2.60 11.16 -16.59
C ARG A 115 -1.25 10.77 -16.02
N THR A 116 -0.35 11.74 -15.92
CA THR A 116 1.00 11.52 -15.37
C THR A 116 0.91 11.07 -13.93
N ALA A 117 0.14 11.76 -13.09
CA ALA A 117 -0.10 11.38 -11.70
C ALA A 117 -0.65 9.96 -11.58
N LEU A 118 -1.70 9.61 -12.34
CA LEU A 118 -2.31 8.27 -12.31
C LEU A 118 -1.33 7.17 -12.75
N ASN A 119 -0.51 7.43 -13.78
CA ASN A 119 0.51 6.48 -14.23
C ASN A 119 1.63 6.30 -13.20
N THR A 120 2.08 7.37 -12.55
CA THR A 120 3.08 7.31 -11.48
C THR A 120 2.56 6.52 -10.28
N VAL A 121 1.31 6.74 -9.88
CA VAL A 121 0.65 5.93 -8.83
C VAL A 121 0.57 4.47 -9.24
N ARG A 122 0.17 4.16 -10.48
CA ARG A 122 0.16 2.77 -10.96
C ARG A 122 1.54 2.13 -10.85
N ALA A 123 2.59 2.84 -11.28
CA ALA A 123 3.97 2.35 -11.18
C ALA A 123 4.37 2.09 -9.72
N ALA A 124 3.98 2.97 -8.79
CA ALA A 124 4.28 2.80 -7.37
C ALA A 124 3.54 1.60 -6.75
N LEU A 125 2.28 1.36 -7.12
CA LEU A 125 1.55 0.17 -6.68
C LEU A 125 2.21 -1.11 -7.22
N VAL A 126 2.65 -1.12 -8.47
CA VAL A 126 3.36 -2.28 -9.04
C VAL A 126 4.69 -2.51 -8.32
N ALA A 127 5.52 -1.47 -8.21
CA ALA A 127 6.82 -1.57 -7.55
C ALA A 127 6.67 -1.97 -6.06
N GLY A 128 5.75 -1.35 -5.33
CA GLY A 128 5.59 -1.60 -3.89
C GLY A 128 4.87 -2.90 -3.55
N ARG A 129 3.94 -3.36 -4.39
CA ARG A 129 3.00 -4.46 -4.03
C ARG A 129 3.15 -5.72 -4.86
N LEU A 130 3.76 -5.67 -6.04
CA LEU A 130 3.74 -6.78 -7.01
C LEU A 130 5.10 -7.18 -7.57
N ASP A 131 6.07 -6.26 -7.55
CA ASP A 131 7.41 -6.52 -8.03
C ASP A 131 8.14 -7.55 -7.14
N GLU A 132 8.68 -8.60 -7.75
CA GLU A 132 9.30 -9.72 -7.02
C GLU A 132 10.57 -9.29 -6.28
N ASP A 133 11.32 -8.33 -6.83
CA ASP A 133 12.51 -7.80 -6.18
C ASP A 133 12.17 -7.06 -4.90
N THR A 134 11.07 -6.31 -4.91
CA THR A 134 10.55 -5.65 -3.72
C THR A 134 9.96 -6.66 -2.73
N LEU A 135 9.10 -7.56 -3.20
CA LEU A 135 8.40 -8.53 -2.36
C LEU A 135 9.36 -9.51 -1.67
N VAL A 136 10.30 -10.08 -2.41
CA VAL A 136 11.12 -11.22 -1.94
C VAL A 136 12.54 -10.80 -1.62
N ARG A 137 13.13 -9.91 -2.42
CA ARG A 137 14.52 -9.44 -2.22
C ARG A 137 14.59 -8.14 -1.41
N HIS A 138 13.44 -7.61 -0.99
CA HIS A 138 13.30 -6.40 -0.17
C HIS A 138 13.98 -5.17 -0.78
N ARG A 139 14.07 -5.11 -2.12
CA ARG A 139 14.65 -3.97 -2.84
C ARG A 139 13.64 -2.84 -2.95
N LYS A 140 13.85 -1.77 -2.18
CA LYS A 140 12.92 -0.62 -2.10
C LYS A 140 13.20 0.51 -3.09
N ASP A 141 14.31 0.46 -3.82
CA ASP A 141 14.83 1.59 -4.58
C ASP A 141 13.91 2.02 -5.73
N GLU A 142 13.24 1.07 -6.40
CA GLU A 142 12.32 1.38 -7.49
C GLU A 142 11.10 2.17 -6.98
N PHE A 143 10.47 1.70 -5.90
CA PHE A 143 9.36 2.42 -5.25
C PHE A 143 9.80 3.81 -4.77
N LEU A 144 10.91 3.89 -4.03
CA LEU A 144 11.44 5.16 -3.52
C LEU A 144 11.80 6.13 -4.64
N GLY A 145 12.27 5.62 -5.78
CA GLY A 145 12.61 6.39 -6.98
C GLY A 145 11.44 7.18 -7.58
N LEU A 146 10.20 6.74 -7.34
CA LEU A 146 8.99 7.37 -7.86
C LEU A 146 8.52 8.56 -7.02
N LEU A 147 9.02 8.69 -5.79
CA LEU A 147 8.64 9.77 -4.87
C LEU A 147 9.43 11.05 -5.14
N ALA A 148 8.84 12.18 -4.76
CA ALA A 148 9.50 13.47 -4.67
C ALA A 148 10.78 13.35 -3.81
N PRO A 149 11.88 14.05 -4.13
CA PRO A 149 13.16 13.85 -3.44
C PRO A 149 13.10 13.97 -1.91
N ASN A 150 12.33 14.94 -1.40
CA ASN A 150 12.17 15.13 0.04
C ASN A 150 11.28 14.04 0.65
N ASP A 151 10.20 13.65 -0.02
CA ASP A 151 9.33 12.56 0.44
C ASP A 151 10.05 11.22 0.43
N ARG A 152 10.82 10.92 -0.62
CA ARG A 152 11.72 9.77 -0.70
C ARG A 152 12.60 9.66 0.55
N THR A 153 13.19 10.78 0.96
CA THR A 153 14.07 10.83 2.14
C THR A 153 13.28 10.58 3.44
N ALA A 154 12.04 11.04 3.52
CA ALA A 154 11.17 10.81 4.67
C ALA A 154 10.70 9.34 4.73
N VAL A 155 10.17 8.83 3.62
CA VAL A 155 9.64 7.46 3.47
C VAL A 155 10.74 6.41 3.60
N ALA A 156 11.97 6.70 3.16
CA ALA A 156 13.10 5.79 3.35
C ALA A 156 13.33 5.42 4.82
N LYS A 157 13.01 6.31 5.76
CA LYS A 157 13.13 6.08 7.21
C LYS A 157 12.07 5.13 7.76
N TRP A 158 10.94 4.96 7.07
CA TRP A 158 9.90 4.00 7.49
C TRP A 158 10.41 2.57 7.45
N PHE A 159 11.38 2.29 6.58
CA PHE A 159 12.06 1.00 6.47
C PHE A 159 12.96 0.70 7.66
N ASP A 160 13.47 1.71 8.37
CA ASP A 160 14.29 1.52 9.56
C ASP A 160 13.44 1.15 10.79
N SER A 161 12.14 1.46 10.75
CA SER A 161 11.18 1.23 11.84
C SER A 161 10.06 0.26 11.48
N ALA A 162 10.18 -0.48 10.38
CA ALA A 162 9.17 -1.42 9.89
C ALA A 162 7.76 -0.80 9.68
N SER A 163 7.68 0.51 9.47
CA SER A 163 6.42 1.26 9.34
C SER A 163 6.01 1.49 7.88
N PHE A 164 6.62 0.76 6.94
CA PHE A 164 6.43 0.90 5.50
C PHE A 164 5.33 0.02 4.92
N GLY A 165 4.79 -0.92 5.72
CA GLY A 165 3.83 -1.94 5.27
C GLY A 165 2.65 -1.36 4.48
N ASN A 166 2.21 -0.15 4.84
CA ASN A 166 1.07 0.51 4.20
C ASN A 166 1.32 0.98 2.75
N VAL A 167 2.54 0.86 2.23
CA VAL A 167 2.87 1.25 0.85
C VAL A 167 3.78 0.25 0.14
N VAL A 168 4.48 -0.59 0.89
CA VAL A 168 5.36 -1.63 0.35
C VAL A 168 5.15 -2.92 1.13
N THR A 169 5.00 -4.03 0.41
CA THR A 169 4.91 -5.36 1.01
C THR A 169 6.27 -6.04 0.96
N TRP A 170 6.76 -6.52 2.10
CA TRP A 170 7.92 -7.42 2.17
C TRP A 170 7.47 -8.78 2.67
N ILE A 171 7.76 -9.84 1.92
CA ILE A 171 7.45 -11.20 2.33
C ILE A 171 8.47 -11.66 3.38
N ASP A 172 8.03 -12.32 4.44
CA ASP A 172 8.95 -12.90 5.43
C ASP A 172 9.86 -13.94 4.73
N PRO A 173 11.20 -13.83 4.82
CA PRO A 173 12.12 -14.77 4.21
C PRO A 173 11.96 -16.22 4.68
N ALA A 174 11.29 -16.46 5.81
CA ALA A 174 10.98 -17.79 6.32
C ALA A 174 9.85 -18.51 5.55
N VAL A 175 9.08 -17.79 4.73
CA VAL A 175 8.02 -18.36 3.89
C VAL A 175 8.32 -18.16 2.41
N THR A 176 7.71 -18.97 1.56
CA THR A 176 7.91 -18.90 0.11
C THR A 176 6.62 -18.45 -0.57
N LEU A 177 6.65 -17.29 -1.23
CA LEU A 177 5.58 -16.87 -2.14
C LEU A 177 5.42 -17.91 -3.25
N ASP A 178 4.19 -18.28 -3.60
CA ASP A 178 3.93 -19.30 -4.61
C ASP A 178 4.09 -18.72 -6.03
N PRO A 179 5.14 -19.10 -6.79
CA PRO A 179 5.37 -18.57 -8.13
C PRO A 179 4.34 -19.05 -9.15
N ALA A 180 3.61 -20.14 -8.88
CA ALA A 180 2.52 -20.59 -9.74
C ALA A 180 1.26 -19.73 -9.58
N ASN A 181 1.14 -19.01 -8.46
CA ASN A 181 -0.04 -18.25 -8.07
C ASN A 181 0.33 -16.80 -7.76
N ARG A 182 0.44 -15.99 -8.83
CA ARG A 182 0.67 -14.55 -8.70
C ARG A 182 -0.42 -13.87 -7.84
N PRO A 183 -0.10 -12.73 -7.19
CA PRO A 183 -1.03 -12.02 -6.33
C PRO A 183 -2.35 -11.69 -7.04
N ARG A 184 -3.46 -11.78 -6.30
CA ARG A 184 -4.81 -11.41 -6.74
C ARG A 184 -5.14 -10.01 -6.24
N VAL A 185 -5.65 -9.18 -7.13
CA VAL A 185 -5.77 -7.73 -6.89
C VAL A 185 -7.16 -7.25 -7.25
N SER A 186 -7.81 -6.55 -6.33
CA SER A 186 -9.09 -5.88 -6.60
C SER A 186 -9.15 -4.56 -5.84
N GLY A 187 -9.73 -3.54 -6.46
CA GLY A 187 -9.80 -2.23 -5.86
C GLY A 187 -10.18 -1.14 -6.84
N ARG A 188 -9.94 0.10 -6.42
CA ARG A 188 -10.34 1.31 -7.13
C ARG A 188 -9.31 2.41 -6.98
N VAL A 189 -9.23 3.23 -8.03
CA VAL A 189 -8.45 4.46 -8.05
C VAL A 189 -9.40 5.61 -8.36
N THR A 190 -9.37 6.65 -7.52
CA THR A 190 -10.07 7.92 -7.77
C THR A 190 -9.09 9.07 -7.68
N TYR A 191 -9.46 10.23 -8.21
CA TYR A 191 -8.64 11.43 -8.10
C TYR A 191 -9.49 12.69 -8.03
N LYS A 192 -8.95 13.73 -7.42
CA LYS A 192 -9.55 15.07 -7.34
C LYS A 192 -8.48 16.14 -7.16
N SER A 193 -8.82 17.38 -7.50
CA SER A 193 -8.06 18.56 -7.08
C SER A 193 -8.47 18.93 -5.66
N VAL A 194 -7.50 19.11 -4.78
CA VAL A 194 -7.68 19.63 -3.42
C VAL A 194 -6.77 20.84 -3.21
N VAL A 195 -7.03 21.60 -2.14
CA VAL A 195 -6.08 22.62 -1.66
C VAL A 195 -5.67 22.18 -0.26
N ASP A 196 -4.37 21.95 -0.08
CA ASP A 196 -3.77 21.58 1.20
C ASP A 196 -2.67 22.58 1.55
N ASP A 197 -2.71 23.14 2.75
CA ASP A 197 -1.82 24.23 3.18
C ASP A 197 -1.66 25.39 2.17
N GLY A 198 -2.75 25.70 1.45
CA GLY A 198 -2.78 26.76 0.42
C GLY A 198 -2.16 26.37 -0.92
N ILE A 199 -1.62 25.16 -1.05
CA ILE A 199 -1.09 24.60 -2.29
C ILE A 199 -2.16 23.74 -2.93
N ARG A 200 -2.39 23.94 -4.23
CA ARG A 200 -3.30 23.10 -5.00
C ARG A 200 -2.59 21.81 -5.35
N THR A 201 -3.28 20.68 -5.17
CA THR A 201 -2.69 19.34 -5.25
C THR A 201 -3.65 18.38 -5.96
N ILE A 202 -3.15 17.56 -6.88
CA ILE A 202 -3.89 16.37 -7.33
C ILE A 202 -3.75 15.33 -6.23
N ARG A 203 -4.87 14.93 -5.63
CA ARG A 203 -4.91 13.79 -4.72
C ARG A 203 -5.50 12.60 -5.46
N VAL A 204 -4.69 11.56 -5.63
CA VAL A 204 -5.11 10.25 -6.13
C VAL A 204 -5.34 9.35 -4.93
N THR A 205 -6.57 8.88 -4.72
CA THR A 205 -6.88 7.93 -3.65
C THR A 205 -6.98 6.53 -4.24
N THR A 206 -6.20 5.62 -3.69
CA THR A 206 -6.21 4.19 -4.02
C THR A 206 -6.84 3.43 -2.87
N ASN A 207 -7.67 2.44 -3.16
CA ASN A 207 -8.18 1.49 -2.19
C ASN A 207 -8.11 0.11 -2.83
N PHE A 208 -7.30 -0.78 -2.27
CA PHE A 208 -7.01 -2.09 -2.86
C PHE A 208 -6.93 -3.18 -1.81
N VAL A 209 -7.40 -4.36 -2.20
CA VAL A 209 -7.10 -5.63 -1.56
C VAL A 209 -6.09 -6.39 -2.40
N TRP A 210 -5.02 -6.82 -1.76
CA TRP A 210 -3.96 -7.66 -2.29
C TRP A 210 -4.02 -9.02 -1.58
N VAL A 211 -4.07 -10.11 -2.34
CA VAL A 211 -4.06 -11.46 -1.79
C VAL A 211 -2.89 -12.24 -2.35
N TYR A 212 -1.99 -12.66 -1.48
CA TYR A 212 -0.75 -13.36 -1.79
C TYR A 212 -0.90 -14.84 -1.46
N ALA A 213 -0.46 -15.72 -2.36
CA ALA A 213 -0.43 -17.15 -2.14
C ALA A 213 0.98 -17.63 -1.79
N PHE A 214 1.08 -18.65 -0.95
CA PHE A 214 2.34 -19.18 -0.43
C PHE A 214 2.43 -20.68 -0.62
N ARG A 215 3.65 -21.21 -0.58
CA ARG A 215 3.90 -22.66 -0.52
C ARG A 215 3.97 -23.10 0.93
N GLY A 216 3.39 -24.28 1.21
CA GLY A 216 3.44 -24.93 2.52
C GLY A 216 2.07 -25.03 3.19
N GLU A 217 2.07 -25.62 4.38
CA GLU A 217 0.89 -25.81 5.21
C GLU A 217 0.82 -24.72 6.28
N PHE A 218 -0.35 -24.09 6.39
CA PHE A 218 -0.64 -22.97 7.30
C PHE A 218 -1.96 -23.25 8.03
N ALA A 219 -2.23 -22.53 9.12
CA ALA A 219 -3.33 -22.88 10.04
C ALA A 219 -4.71 -22.95 9.36
N PHE A 220 -5.00 -22.01 8.45
CA PHE A 220 -6.27 -21.97 7.73
C PHE A 220 -6.09 -22.17 6.23
N ARG A 221 -5.17 -21.41 5.64
CA ARG A 221 -4.85 -21.46 4.21
C ARG A 221 -3.51 -20.81 3.91
N PRO A 222 -2.89 -21.15 2.78
CA PRO A 222 -1.64 -20.54 2.36
C PRO A 222 -1.84 -19.16 1.72
N LEU A 223 -2.70 -18.32 2.29
CA LEU A 223 -2.98 -16.97 1.78
C LEU A 223 -2.71 -15.92 2.87
N ALA A 224 -2.22 -14.76 2.45
CA ALA A 224 -2.19 -13.54 3.26
C ALA A 224 -2.90 -12.41 2.52
N VAL A 225 -3.66 -11.59 3.25
CA VAL A 225 -4.42 -10.46 2.72
C VAL A 225 -3.86 -9.16 3.26
N GLU A 226 -3.78 -8.17 2.40
CA GLU A 226 -3.58 -6.79 2.77
C GLU A 226 -4.63 -5.91 2.11
N HIS A 227 -5.36 -5.13 2.90
CA HIS A 227 -6.30 -4.13 2.42
C HIS A 227 -5.79 -2.76 2.84
N GLU A 228 -5.60 -1.87 1.86
CA GLU A 228 -5.12 -0.52 2.09
C GLU A 228 -6.02 0.54 1.45
N GLN A 229 -5.96 1.75 2.00
CA GLN A 229 -6.26 2.98 1.29
C GLN A 229 -5.13 3.97 1.48
N VAL A 230 -4.64 4.50 0.36
CA VAL A 230 -3.53 5.46 0.31
C VAL A 230 -3.91 6.64 -0.56
N ASP A 231 -3.71 7.84 -0.02
CA ASP A 231 -3.71 9.10 -0.76
C ASP A 231 -2.30 9.38 -1.28
N TRP A 232 -2.18 9.57 -2.59
CA TRP A 232 -0.96 9.98 -3.28
C TRP A 232 -1.13 11.41 -3.77
N GLU A 233 -0.15 12.26 -3.49
CA GLU A 233 -0.29 13.70 -3.64
C GLU A 233 0.71 14.27 -4.63
N PHE A 234 0.22 15.10 -5.55
CA PHE A 234 1.02 15.77 -6.57
C PHE A 234 0.74 17.28 -6.44
N PRO A 235 1.54 18.02 -5.66
CA PRO A 235 1.36 19.45 -5.51
C PRO A 235 1.68 20.17 -6.83
N ASP A 236 1.09 21.34 -7.04
CA ASP A 236 1.44 22.26 -8.12
C ASP A 236 2.94 22.58 -8.05
N GLU A 237 3.70 22.11 -9.06
CA GLU A 237 5.16 22.17 -9.10
C GLU A 237 5.71 23.61 -9.13
N ASP A 238 4.91 24.57 -9.58
CA ASP A 238 5.25 25.99 -9.60
C ASP A 238 5.08 26.66 -8.23
N LYS A 239 4.42 25.97 -7.28
CA LYS A 239 4.15 26.45 -5.92
C LYS A 239 5.00 25.78 -4.86
N VAL A 240 5.83 24.81 -5.23
CA VAL A 240 6.69 24.08 -4.31
C VAL A 240 8.17 24.18 -4.69
N ARG A 241 9.04 23.89 -3.71
CA ARG A 241 10.50 23.90 -3.94
C ARG A 241 10.87 22.72 -4.85
N PRO A 242 12.02 22.78 -5.56
CA PRO A 242 12.44 21.69 -6.44
C PRO A 242 12.48 20.30 -5.79
N GLY A 243 12.89 20.20 -4.52
CA GLY A 243 12.91 18.93 -3.78
C GLY A 243 11.54 18.38 -3.38
N ASP A 244 10.49 19.19 -3.51
CA ASP A 244 9.10 18.84 -3.19
C ASP A 244 8.26 18.56 -4.43
N ARG A 245 8.84 18.66 -5.64
CA ARG A 245 8.17 18.32 -6.90
C ARG A 245 8.10 16.81 -7.09
N GLY A 246 6.95 16.32 -7.54
CA GLY A 246 6.67 14.91 -7.76
C GLY A 246 5.64 14.34 -6.78
N MET A 247 5.60 13.01 -6.68
CA MET A 247 4.62 12.29 -5.89
C MET A 247 5.00 12.24 -4.40
N TRP A 248 4.03 12.48 -3.54
CA TRP A 248 4.12 12.33 -2.09
C TRP A 248 3.19 11.22 -1.61
N VAL A 249 3.62 10.47 -0.60
CA VAL A 249 2.73 9.60 0.17
C VAL A 249 1.99 10.45 1.19
N GLY A 250 0.68 10.58 1.00
CA GLY A 250 -0.22 11.29 1.92
C GLY A 250 -0.78 10.37 3.01
N ALA A 251 -2.05 10.62 3.37
CA ALA A 251 -2.75 9.80 4.35
C ALA A 251 -2.84 8.35 3.87
N ASN A 252 -2.49 7.41 4.75
CA ASN A 252 -2.58 5.99 4.49
C ASN A 252 -3.15 5.24 5.70
N THR A 253 -3.91 4.20 5.43
CA THR A 253 -4.44 3.29 6.44
C THR A 253 -4.58 1.91 5.81
N SER A 254 -4.33 0.86 6.57
CA SER A 254 -4.43 -0.51 6.10
C SER A 254 -4.80 -1.44 7.23
N TYR A 255 -5.19 -2.65 6.85
CA TYR A 255 -5.16 -3.80 7.74
C TYR A 255 -4.66 -5.03 6.98
N HIS A 256 -4.28 -6.04 7.75
CA HIS A 256 -3.89 -7.35 7.23
C HIS A 256 -4.89 -8.39 7.70
N ALA A 257 -5.07 -9.48 6.95
CA ALA A 257 -5.84 -10.64 7.40
C ALA A 257 -5.15 -11.94 6.99
N TRP A 258 -5.39 -13.00 7.76
CA TRP A 258 -4.78 -14.32 7.57
C TRP A 258 -3.25 -14.31 7.65
N ILE A 259 -2.70 -13.44 8.50
CA ILE A 259 -1.25 -13.24 8.63
C ILE A 259 -0.66 -13.80 9.92
N ASP A 260 0.66 -13.95 9.94
CA ASP A 260 1.47 -14.08 11.15
C ASP A 260 1.70 -12.70 11.79
N CYS A 261 1.12 -12.49 12.98
CA CYS A 261 1.29 -11.25 13.72
C CYS A 261 2.73 -11.01 14.22
N ALA A 262 3.53 -12.06 14.42
CA ALA A 262 4.94 -11.91 14.79
C ALA A 262 5.78 -11.40 13.61
N ALA A 263 5.46 -11.85 12.38
CA ALA A 263 6.05 -11.31 11.15
C ALA A 263 5.58 -9.86 10.90
N ALA A 264 4.29 -9.58 11.04
CA ALA A 264 3.72 -8.25 10.80
C ALA A 264 4.29 -7.17 11.73
N LYS A 265 4.60 -7.51 13.00
CA LYS A 265 5.31 -6.60 13.93
C LYS A 265 6.70 -6.19 13.45
N LYS A 266 7.29 -6.91 12.49
CA LYS A 266 8.56 -6.62 11.84
C LYS A 266 8.38 -6.00 10.44
N GLY A 267 7.15 -5.67 10.05
CA GLY A 267 6.84 -5.16 8.71
C GLY A 267 6.89 -6.24 7.62
N LEU A 268 6.80 -7.52 8.00
CA LEU A 268 6.84 -8.66 7.08
C LEU A 268 5.47 -9.30 6.94
N LEU A 269 5.17 -9.75 5.73
CA LEU A 269 3.96 -10.49 5.39
C LEU A 269 4.27 -11.99 5.34
N ALA A 270 3.57 -12.76 6.17
CA ALA A 270 3.55 -14.21 6.12
C ALA A 270 2.14 -14.69 6.50
N PRO A 271 1.67 -15.84 5.99
CA PRO A 271 0.40 -16.40 6.42
C PRO A 271 0.43 -16.87 7.87
N THR A 272 -0.74 -17.00 8.49
CA THR A 272 -0.86 -17.52 9.86
C THR A 272 -0.19 -18.91 9.99
N PRO A 273 0.82 -19.07 10.86
CA PRO A 273 1.59 -20.31 10.93
C PRO A 273 0.73 -21.42 11.54
N LYS A 274 0.99 -22.69 11.18
CA LYS A 274 0.12 -23.82 11.55
C LYS A 274 -0.03 -24.04 13.06
N ASP A 275 0.97 -23.61 13.83
CA ASP A 275 1.09 -23.73 15.26
C ASP A 275 0.57 -22.49 16.00
N ALA A 276 0.10 -21.47 15.28
CA ALA A 276 -0.73 -20.43 15.87
C ALA A 276 -1.97 -21.11 16.45
N GLY A 277 -2.11 -21.06 17.78
CA GLY A 277 -3.30 -21.59 18.47
C GLY A 277 -4.59 -21.03 17.87
N ALA A 278 -5.72 -21.72 18.10
CA ALA A 278 -7.04 -21.45 17.50
C ALA A 278 -7.72 -20.12 17.91
N GLY A 279 -6.95 -19.04 18.03
CA GLY A 279 -7.38 -17.70 18.43
C GLY A 279 -7.50 -16.73 17.26
N LEU A 280 -7.97 -17.17 16.09
CA LEU A 280 -8.51 -16.20 15.13
C LEU A 280 -9.74 -15.55 15.79
N PRO A 281 -9.86 -14.21 15.84
CA PRO A 281 -11.00 -13.57 16.47
C PRO A 281 -12.30 -13.99 15.76
N ASN A 282 -13.11 -14.78 16.47
CA ASN A 282 -14.37 -15.37 16.02
C ASN A 282 -15.52 -14.35 15.76
N ALA A 283 -15.24 -13.07 15.60
CA ALA A 283 -16.27 -12.03 15.57
C ALA A 283 -16.68 -11.56 14.17
N GLU A 284 -15.81 -11.70 13.16
CA GLU A 284 -16.04 -11.18 11.80
C GLU A 284 -15.84 -12.26 10.73
N ASP A 285 -16.67 -12.20 9.69
CA ASP A 285 -16.58 -13.07 8.51
C ASP A 285 -15.19 -12.91 7.87
N GLN A 286 -14.38 -13.96 7.94
CA GLN A 286 -13.01 -13.90 7.44
C GLN A 286 -12.95 -13.61 5.94
N GLU A 287 -13.95 -14.03 5.15
CA GLU A 287 -13.99 -13.73 3.72
C GLU A 287 -14.41 -12.29 3.43
N SER A 288 -15.08 -11.59 4.36
CA SER A 288 -15.37 -10.16 4.17
C SER A 288 -14.10 -9.31 4.22
N LEU A 289 -13.10 -9.72 4.99
CA LEU A 289 -11.81 -9.05 5.11
C LEU A 289 -11.03 -9.02 3.79
N ALA A 290 -11.31 -9.93 2.86
CA ALA A 290 -10.70 -9.97 1.54
C ALA A 290 -11.48 -9.19 0.47
N LYS A 291 -12.51 -8.40 0.84
CA LYS A 291 -13.33 -7.61 -0.09
C LYS A 291 -12.95 -6.13 -0.09
N PRO A 292 -12.83 -5.46 -1.26
CA PRO A 292 -12.45 -4.04 -1.33
C PRO A 292 -13.53 -3.10 -0.79
N GLU A 293 -14.78 -3.54 -0.67
CA GLU A 293 -15.86 -2.77 -0.04
C GLU A 293 -15.80 -2.79 1.49
N HIS A 294 -14.93 -3.62 2.07
CA HIS A 294 -14.77 -3.71 3.52
C HIS A 294 -14.24 -2.39 4.10
N PRO A 295 -14.78 -1.89 5.23
CA PRO A 295 -14.20 -0.74 5.89
C PRO A 295 -12.79 -1.05 6.40
N LEU A 296 -11.92 -0.04 6.39
CA LEU A 296 -10.57 -0.14 6.94
C LEU A 296 -10.51 0.06 8.46
N ASP A 297 -11.63 0.45 9.07
CA ASP A 297 -11.78 0.55 10.52
C ASP A 297 -12.12 -0.83 11.08
N ILE A 298 -11.07 -1.64 11.30
CA ILE A 298 -11.18 -2.93 11.95
C ILE A 298 -10.47 -2.90 13.31
N ARG A 299 -10.92 -3.77 14.22
CA ARG A 299 -10.16 -4.02 15.45
C ARG A 299 -8.81 -4.60 15.09
N ASP A 300 -7.75 -4.08 15.71
CA ASP A 300 -6.40 -4.62 15.55
C ASP A 300 -6.44 -6.13 15.86
N ASN A 301 -6.07 -6.92 14.87
CA ASN A 301 -6.09 -8.37 14.92
C ASN A 301 -4.71 -8.95 15.27
N CYS A 302 -3.71 -8.10 15.52
CA CYS A 302 -2.36 -8.46 15.94
C CYS A 302 -1.92 -7.83 17.27
N THR A 303 -2.85 -7.19 18.00
CA THR A 303 -2.68 -6.74 19.40
C THR A 303 -2.84 -7.85 20.42
#